data_AF-A0A3A3DFK2-F1
#
_entry.id   AF-A0A3A3DFK2-F1
#
_cell.length_a   1.000
_cell.length_b   1.000
_cell.length_c   1.000
_cell.angle_alpha   90.00
_cell.angle_beta   90.00
_cell.angle_gamma   90.00
#
_symmetry.space_group_name_H-M   'P 1'
#
loop_
_entity.id
_entity.type
_entity.pdbx_description
1 polymer ?
#
loop_
_entity_poly.entity_id
_entity_poly.type
_entity_poly.pdbx_seq_one_letter_code
_entity_poly.pdbx_strand_id
1 'polypeptide(L)'
;MVHRRPVPPRTEIQAVRTRAIVRRLRPRRDGGRASGLTATSEYPTGLAAALSLTARRFTYERQRPFAGSPFARFFREDVARMGRDLAGQRPENLMVRASVGTQGWASVPWLAFFAPHVTRSMRHGLYVVIFINAHDEHITLSLQHGAGAALTQLGPEQGHLHLRHMAGATRKMANKSGHDFSNDPITLGSKSALPAGYEAGCALSRTWDAATISPSALQADLTAMLDIYHQLTGPLP
;
A
#
# COMPACT_ATOMS: atom_id res chain seq x y z
N MET A 1 16.02 -22.62 -49.47
CA MET A 1 14.79 -22.91 -50.21
C MET A 1 13.63 -22.77 -49.24
N VAL A 2 12.93 -21.62 -49.28
CA VAL A 2 11.98 -21.19 -48.24
C VAL A 2 10.56 -21.47 -48.72
N HIS A 3 9.87 -22.44 -48.11
CA HIS A 3 8.47 -22.75 -48.41
C HIS A 3 7.54 -21.73 -47.73
N ARG A 4 6.97 -20.82 -48.53
CA ARG A 4 5.85 -19.98 -48.14
C ARG A 4 4.54 -20.76 -48.31
N ARG A 5 3.75 -20.90 -47.24
CA ARG A 5 2.38 -21.44 -47.30
C ARG A 5 1.40 -20.32 -47.69
N PRO A 6 0.42 -20.56 -48.56
CA PRO A 6 -0.56 -19.56 -48.98
C PRO A 6 -1.66 -19.34 -47.92
N VAL A 7 -2.05 -18.08 -47.73
CA VAL A 7 -3.20 -17.64 -46.90
C VAL A 7 -4.45 -17.58 -47.79
N PRO A 8 -5.57 -18.19 -47.41
CA PRO A 8 -6.81 -18.09 -48.18
C PRO A 8 -7.60 -16.79 -47.86
N PRO A 9 -8.27 -16.17 -48.86
CA PRO A 9 -8.97 -14.90 -48.72
C PRO A 9 -10.36 -15.03 -48.07
N ARG A 10 -10.79 -13.91 -47.45
CA ARG A 10 -12.10 -13.68 -46.84
C ARG A 10 -13.16 -13.39 -47.90
N THR A 11 -14.11 -14.31 -48.12
CA THR A 11 -15.52 -14.05 -48.48
C THR A 11 -16.27 -15.38 -48.64
N GLU A 12 -17.43 -15.50 -47.99
CA GLU A 12 -18.53 -16.47 -48.21
C GLU A 12 -18.21 -17.93 -47.82
N ILE A 13 -19.02 -18.67 -47.06
CA ILE A 13 -20.45 -18.94 -47.25
C ILE A 13 -21.12 -19.24 -45.89
N GLN A 14 -22.30 -18.63 -45.70
CA GLN A 14 -23.29 -18.92 -44.65
C GLN A 14 -23.94 -20.30 -44.86
N ALA A 15 -24.31 -20.98 -43.77
CA ALA A 15 -25.68 -21.43 -43.49
C ALA A 15 -25.69 -22.67 -42.55
N VAL A 16 -26.25 -22.53 -41.35
CA VAL A 16 -27.25 -23.46 -40.79
C VAL A 16 -28.16 -22.65 -39.85
N ARG A 17 -29.42 -22.51 -40.25
CA ARG A 17 -30.56 -22.12 -39.41
C ARG A 17 -31.32 -23.39 -39.05
N THR A 18 -31.63 -23.61 -37.78
CA THR A 18 -32.89 -24.28 -37.40
C THR A 18 -33.46 -23.62 -36.15
N ARG A 19 -34.73 -23.22 -36.26
CA ARG A 19 -35.54 -22.53 -35.25
C ARG A 19 -35.96 -23.46 -34.13
N ALA A 20 -36.06 -22.94 -32.90
CA ALA A 20 -37.03 -23.39 -31.92
C ALA A 20 -37.85 -22.19 -31.42
N ILE A 21 -39.17 -22.31 -31.52
CA ILE A 21 -40.17 -21.32 -31.09
C ILE A 21 -40.60 -21.72 -29.67
N VAL A 22 -40.40 -20.86 -28.66
CA VAL A 22 -41.20 -20.91 -27.44
C VAL A 22 -41.58 -19.49 -26.97
N ARG A 23 -42.91 -19.33 -26.93
CA ARG A 23 -43.80 -18.28 -26.41
C ARG A 23 -43.21 -17.11 -25.59
N ARG A 24 -43.58 -15.90 -26.02
CA ARG A 24 -43.50 -14.64 -25.26
C ARG A 24 -44.39 -14.71 -24.01
N LEU A 25 -43.79 -14.58 -22.83
CA LEU A 25 -44.49 -14.21 -21.60
C LEU A 25 -44.37 -12.68 -21.41
N ARG A 26 -45.50 -11.99 -21.31
CA ARG A 26 -45.57 -10.57 -20.92
C ARG A 26 -45.33 -10.44 -19.41
N PRO A 27 -44.78 -9.30 -18.94
CA PRO A 27 -44.35 -9.13 -17.55
C PRO A 27 -45.56 -8.97 -16.62
N ARG A 28 -45.58 -9.73 -15.52
CA ARG A 28 -46.41 -9.40 -14.36
C ARG A 28 -45.64 -8.40 -13.50
N ARG A 29 -46.27 -7.24 -13.33
CA ARG A 29 -45.81 -6.11 -12.52
C ARG A 29 -46.29 -6.33 -11.10
N ASP A 30 -45.54 -7.08 -10.31
CA ASP A 30 -45.75 -7.16 -8.86
C ASP A 30 -44.49 -6.62 -8.17
N GLY A 31 -44.70 -5.52 -7.46
CA GLY A 31 -43.71 -4.83 -6.68
C GLY A 31 -43.24 -5.69 -5.51
N GLY A 32 -41.96 -6.01 -5.52
CA GLY A 32 -41.21 -6.42 -4.35
C GLY A 32 -39.82 -5.83 -4.50
N ARG A 33 -39.54 -4.70 -3.85
CA ARG A 33 -38.16 -4.30 -3.61
C ARG A 33 -37.53 -5.43 -2.80
N ALA A 34 -36.71 -6.25 -3.44
CA ALA A 34 -35.69 -7.02 -2.75
C ALA A 34 -34.67 -6.03 -2.18
N SER A 35 -35.06 -5.34 -1.11
CA SER A 35 -34.12 -4.69 -0.19
C SER A 35 -33.38 -5.82 0.52
N GLY A 36 -32.20 -6.20 0.04
CA GLY A 36 -31.43 -7.24 0.73
C GLY A 36 -30.30 -7.95 0.01
N LEU A 37 -29.80 -7.44 -1.12
CA LEU A 37 -28.56 -7.95 -1.73
C LEU A 37 -27.63 -6.78 -2.05
N THR A 38 -27.19 -6.05 -1.02
CA THR A 38 -25.92 -5.34 -1.14
C THR A 38 -24.85 -6.39 -1.40
N ALA A 39 -24.30 -6.40 -2.62
CA ALA A 39 -23.13 -7.18 -2.95
C ALA A 39 -22.09 -6.97 -1.84
N THR A 40 -21.70 -8.05 -1.16
CA THR A 40 -20.62 -8.01 -0.18
C THR A 40 -19.40 -7.44 -0.91
N SER A 41 -18.92 -6.27 -0.49
CA SER A 41 -17.69 -5.70 -1.05
C SER A 41 -16.58 -6.74 -0.94
N GLU A 42 -15.92 -7.08 -2.05
CA GLU A 42 -14.78 -8.03 -2.08
C GLU A 42 -13.66 -7.58 -1.12
N TYR A 43 -13.60 -6.27 -0.86
CA TYR A 43 -12.61 -5.64 0.00
C TYR A 43 -13.19 -5.14 1.33
N PRO A 44 -12.43 -5.25 2.44
CA PRO A 44 -12.85 -4.80 3.76
C PRO A 44 -12.93 -3.27 3.83
N THR A 45 -13.71 -2.76 4.79
CA THR A 45 -13.92 -1.33 5.00
C THR A 45 -13.01 -0.71 6.07
N GLY A 46 -12.34 -1.51 6.89
CA GLY A 46 -11.45 -1.04 7.96
C GLY A 46 -9.97 -1.16 7.62
N LEU A 47 -9.15 -0.18 8.03
CA LEU A 47 -7.73 -0.13 7.67
C LEU A 47 -6.95 -1.37 8.14
N ALA A 48 -7.12 -1.81 9.38
CA ALA A 48 -6.43 -3.00 9.90
C ALA A 48 -6.76 -4.26 9.07
N ALA A 49 -8.03 -4.48 8.76
CA ALA A 49 -8.47 -5.59 7.91
C ALA A 49 -7.93 -5.46 6.47
N ALA A 50 -7.85 -4.25 5.92
CA ALA A 50 -7.30 -4.00 4.60
C ALA A 50 -5.78 -4.24 4.52
N LEU A 51 -5.03 -3.83 5.54
CA LEU A 51 -3.59 -4.09 5.67
C LEU A 51 -3.33 -5.59 5.85
N SER A 52 -4.11 -6.26 6.71
CA SER A 52 -4.08 -7.71 6.87
C SER A 52 -4.36 -8.44 5.56
N LEU A 53 -5.45 -8.12 4.87
CA LEU A 53 -5.77 -8.68 3.55
C LEU A 53 -4.60 -8.50 2.58
N THR A 54 -3.98 -7.31 2.60
CA THR A 54 -2.86 -7.01 1.72
C THR A 54 -1.66 -7.90 2.03
N ALA A 55 -1.24 -7.99 3.30
CA ALA A 55 -0.13 -8.84 3.72
C ALA A 55 -0.29 -10.29 3.25
N ARG A 56 -1.51 -10.83 3.36
CA ARG A 56 -1.80 -12.25 3.05
C ARG A 56 -2.01 -12.52 1.56
N ARG A 57 -2.52 -11.56 0.79
CA ARG A 57 -2.83 -11.76 -0.64
C ARG A 57 -1.77 -11.21 -1.58
N PHE A 58 -0.92 -10.28 -1.15
CA PHE A 58 -0.01 -9.57 -2.05
C PHE A 58 0.95 -10.51 -2.80
N THR A 59 1.48 -11.53 -2.13
CA THR A 59 2.38 -12.52 -2.77
C THR A 59 1.70 -13.29 -3.91
N TYR A 60 0.38 -13.49 -3.83
CA TYR A 60 -0.42 -14.10 -4.89
C TYR A 60 -0.82 -13.07 -5.97
N GLU A 61 -1.28 -11.89 -5.56
CA GLU A 61 -1.71 -10.84 -6.48
C GLU A 61 -0.56 -10.35 -7.37
N ARG A 62 0.67 -10.28 -6.85
CA ARG A 62 1.83 -9.83 -7.61
C ARG A 62 2.28 -10.78 -8.73
N GLN A 63 1.72 -12.00 -8.78
CA GLN A 63 1.96 -12.95 -9.88
C GLN A 63 1.05 -12.69 -11.09
N ARG A 64 0.04 -11.81 -10.93
CA ARG A 64 -0.93 -11.45 -11.96
C ARG A 64 -0.52 -10.15 -12.68
N PRO A 65 -1.08 -9.87 -13.87
CA PRO A 65 -0.84 -8.60 -14.54
C PRO A 65 -1.12 -7.40 -13.65
N PHE A 66 -0.17 -6.47 -13.59
CA PHE A 66 -0.28 -5.26 -12.79
C PHE A 66 -1.30 -4.26 -13.39
N ALA A 67 -1.28 -4.10 -14.72
CA ALA A 67 -2.17 -3.19 -15.43
C ALA A 67 -3.64 -3.60 -15.23
N GLY A 68 -4.47 -2.66 -14.78
CA GLY A 68 -5.90 -2.90 -14.54
C GLY A 68 -6.22 -3.73 -13.29
N SER A 69 -5.23 -4.12 -12.49
CA SER A 69 -5.44 -4.93 -11.28
C SER A 69 -6.43 -4.28 -10.31
N PRO A 70 -7.57 -4.94 -9.98
CA PRO A 70 -8.52 -4.47 -8.98
C PRO A 70 -7.87 -4.31 -7.61
N PHE A 71 -6.99 -5.24 -7.24
CA PHE A 71 -6.26 -5.20 -5.97
C PHE A 71 -5.34 -3.97 -5.88
N ALA A 72 -4.62 -3.67 -6.98
CA ALA A 72 -3.77 -2.47 -7.01
C ALA A 72 -4.58 -1.17 -6.92
N ARG A 73 -5.78 -1.13 -7.52
CA ARG A 73 -6.70 0.01 -7.41
C ARG A 73 -7.23 0.16 -5.99
N PHE A 74 -7.78 -0.92 -5.42
CA PHE A 74 -8.23 -0.98 -4.03
C PHE A 74 -7.16 -0.44 -3.08
N PHE A 75 -5.92 -0.91 -3.20
CA PHE A 75 -4.86 -0.46 -2.31
C PHE A 75 -4.51 1.02 -2.49
N ARG A 76 -4.43 1.53 -3.73
CA ARG A 76 -4.10 2.95 -3.96
C ARG A 76 -5.20 3.91 -3.57
N GLU A 77 -6.46 3.49 -3.67
CA GLU A 77 -7.62 4.37 -3.52
C GLU A 77 -8.27 4.18 -2.15
N ASP A 78 -8.73 2.96 -1.86
CA ASP A 78 -9.50 2.64 -0.66
C ASP A 78 -8.62 2.62 0.59
N VAL A 79 -7.47 1.95 0.55
CA VAL A 79 -6.54 1.92 1.69
C VAL A 79 -5.96 3.32 1.96
N ALA A 80 -5.66 4.08 0.91
CA ALA A 80 -5.25 5.47 1.08
C ALA A 80 -6.37 6.34 1.68
N ARG A 81 -7.63 6.11 1.30
CA ARG A 81 -8.79 6.79 1.90
C ARG A 81 -8.94 6.44 3.38
N MET A 82 -8.89 5.15 3.74
CA MET A 82 -8.96 4.71 5.14
C MET A 82 -7.83 5.33 5.99
N GLY A 83 -6.62 5.42 5.43
CA GLY A 83 -5.51 6.13 6.08
C GLY A 83 -5.80 7.62 6.28
N ARG A 84 -6.34 8.31 5.26
CA ARG A 84 -6.78 9.72 5.38
C ARG A 84 -7.84 9.89 6.45
N ASP A 85 -8.83 9.00 6.52
CA ASP A 85 -9.93 9.11 7.48
C ASP A 85 -9.42 9.02 8.93
N LEU A 86 -8.45 8.13 9.20
CA LEU A 86 -7.80 8.05 10.52
C LEU A 86 -6.94 9.29 10.83
N ALA A 87 -6.26 9.85 9.84
CA ALA A 87 -5.43 11.05 10.01
C ALA A 87 -6.25 12.35 9.99
N GLY A 88 -7.49 12.33 9.51
CA GLY A 88 -8.30 13.52 9.24
C GLY A 88 -8.80 14.25 10.48
N GLN A 89 -8.70 13.64 11.66
CA GLN A 89 -9.01 14.28 12.94
C GLN A 89 -7.87 15.18 13.46
N ARG A 90 -6.76 15.22 12.74
CA ARG A 90 -5.57 15.94 13.17
C ARG A 90 -5.50 17.36 12.57
N PRO A 91 -4.89 18.33 13.29
CA PRO A 91 -4.74 19.68 12.78
C PRO A 91 -3.72 19.80 11.64
N GLU A 92 -2.79 18.85 11.50
CA GLU A 92 -1.78 18.91 10.44
C GLU A 92 -2.35 18.45 9.09
N ASN A 93 -2.04 19.19 8.02
CA ASN A 93 -2.42 18.82 6.66
C ASN A 93 -1.51 17.70 6.12
N LEU A 94 -1.80 16.45 6.48
CA LEU A 94 -1.05 15.27 6.04
C LEU A 94 -1.49 14.82 4.65
N MET A 95 -0.54 14.71 3.73
CA MET A 95 -0.74 14.07 2.43
C MET A 95 -0.56 12.56 2.56
N VAL A 96 -1.65 11.82 2.49
CA VAL A 96 -1.65 10.35 2.60
C VAL A 96 -1.65 9.71 1.21
N ARG A 97 -0.72 8.78 0.98
CA ARG A 97 -0.58 8.03 -0.27
C ARG A 97 -0.33 6.56 0.00
N ALA A 98 -0.89 5.68 -0.83
CA ALA A 98 -0.61 4.26 -0.79
C ALA A 98 -0.09 3.77 -2.14
N SER A 99 0.77 2.76 -2.14
CA SER A 99 1.25 2.14 -3.38
C SER A 99 1.63 0.67 -3.19
N VAL A 100 1.28 -0.10 -4.21
CA VAL A 100 1.80 -1.45 -4.48
C VAL A 100 2.81 -1.43 -5.64
N GLY A 101 3.35 -0.26 -5.96
CA GLY A 101 4.20 0.02 -7.12
C GLY A 101 3.53 0.91 -8.17
N THR A 102 4.31 1.46 -9.11
CA THR A 102 3.85 2.50 -10.06
C THR A 102 3.81 2.02 -11.51
N GLN A 103 4.80 1.23 -11.94
CA GLN A 103 4.89 0.64 -13.29
C GLN A 103 4.95 -0.89 -13.27
N GLY A 104 4.77 -1.47 -12.08
CA GLY A 104 4.85 -2.89 -11.79
C GLY A 104 4.67 -3.08 -10.29
N TRP A 105 4.59 -4.33 -9.86
CA TRP A 105 4.48 -4.68 -8.44
C TRP A 105 5.77 -4.31 -7.68
N ALA A 106 5.64 -3.53 -6.62
CA ALA A 106 6.72 -3.28 -5.68
C ALA A 106 7.06 -4.56 -4.90
N SER A 107 8.28 -4.66 -4.38
CA SER A 107 8.60 -5.74 -3.44
C SER A 107 7.89 -5.57 -2.09
N VAL A 108 7.64 -4.32 -1.68
CA VAL A 108 7.04 -3.96 -0.39
C VAL A 108 5.96 -2.89 -0.63
N PRO A 109 4.66 -3.23 -0.50
CA PRO A 109 3.59 -2.25 -0.48
C PRO A 109 3.71 -1.30 0.72
N TRP A 110 3.18 -0.08 0.56
CA TRP A 110 3.25 0.92 1.61
C TRP A 110 2.06 1.88 1.63
N LEU A 111 1.73 2.38 2.81
CA LEU A 111 0.80 3.50 3.07
C LEU A 111 1.56 4.57 3.87
N ALA A 112 1.79 5.74 3.29
CA ALA A 112 2.61 6.81 3.85
C ALA A 112 1.80 8.07 4.14
N PHE A 113 2.21 8.77 5.20
CA PHE A 113 1.65 10.01 5.73
C PHE A 113 2.75 11.07 5.69
N PHE A 114 2.62 12.02 4.77
CA PHE A 114 3.62 13.05 4.55
C PHE A 114 3.14 14.39 5.08
N ALA A 115 3.95 15.07 5.89
CA ALA A 115 3.79 16.50 6.10
C ALA A 115 4.39 17.23 4.87
N PRO A 116 3.61 17.90 4.01
CA PRO A 116 4.09 18.41 2.72
C PRO A 116 5.24 19.42 2.80
N HIS A 117 5.38 20.11 3.93
CA HIS A 117 6.49 21.03 4.19
C HIS A 117 7.82 20.30 4.49
N VAL A 118 7.75 19.03 4.90
CA VAL A 118 8.91 18.16 5.13
C VAL A 118 9.24 17.38 3.86
N THR A 119 8.23 16.70 3.30
CA THR A 119 8.39 15.89 2.09
C THR A 119 7.03 15.60 1.46
N ARG A 120 7.05 15.22 0.18
CA ARG A 120 5.87 14.78 -0.59
C ARG A 120 6.10 13.41 -1.25
N SER A 121 7.17 12.71 -0.88
CA SER A 121 7.57 11.45 -1.52
C SER A 121 8.35 10.54 -0.57
N MET A 122 8.38 9.25 -0.91
CA MET A 122 9.21 8.24 -0.23
C MET A 122 10.72 8.44 -0.42
N ARG A 123 11.14 9.39 -1.28
CA ARG A 123 12.54 9.49 -1.74
C ARG A 123 13.46 10.25 -0.79
N HIS A 124 12.94 11.18 0.00
CA HIS A 124 13.71 12.03 0.90
C HIS A 124 12.86 12.54 2.06
N GLY A 125 13.51 13.15 3.04
CA GLY A 125 12.87 13.72 4.23
C GLY A 125 12.39 12.66 5.22
N LEU A 126 11.76 13.12 6.29
CA LEU A 126 11.17 12.30 7.34
C LEU A 126 9.66 12.18 7.13
N TYR A 127 9.10 11.00 7.35
CA TYR A 127 7.67 10.73 7.24
C TYR A 127 7.23 9.53 8.06
N VAL A 128 5.92 9.35 8.23
CA VAL A 128 5.36 8.13 8.83
C VAL A 128 4.86 7.21 7.72
N VAL A 129 5.13 5.92 7.82
CA VAL A 129 4.73 4.93 6.83
C VAL A 129 4.38 3.60 7.47
N ILE A 130 3.41 2.90 6.88
CA ILE A 130 3.14 1.50 7.14
C ILE A 130 3.66 0.70 5.95
N PHE A 131 4.67 -0.14 6.19
CA PHE A 131 5.16 -1.13 5.24
C PHE A 131 4.45 -2.46 5.43
N ILE A 132 4.30 -3.21 4.34
CA ILE A 132 3.66 -4.53 4.34
C ILE A 132 4.68 -5.55 3.83
N ASN A 133 5.23 -6.34 4.74
CA ASN A 133 6.07 -7.48 4.42
C ASN A 133 5.16 -8.69 4.15
N ALA A 134 4.83 -8.91 2.87
CA ALA A 134 3.97 -10.00 2.45
C ALA A 134 4.64 -11.39 2.43
N HIS A 135 5.95 -11.46 2.67
CA HIS A 135 6.65 -12.74 2.81
C HIS A 135 6.41 -13.31 4.21
N ASP A 136 6.56 -12.47 5.24
CA ASP A 136 6.40 -12.85 6.64
C ASP A 136 5.01 -12.53 7.20
N GLU A 137 4.10 -12.01 6.35
CA GLU A 137 2.79 -11.50 6.74
C GLU A 137 2.85 -10.46 7.90
N HIS A 138 3.90 -9.64 7.91
CA HIS A 138 4.09 -8.58 8.90
C HIS A 138 3.68 -7.20 8.37
N ILE A 139 3.12 -6.39 9.25
CA ILE A 139 2.76 -5.00 9.00
C ILE A 139 3.60 -4.14 9.94
N THR A 140 4.38 -3.21 9.39
CA THR A 140 5.33 -2.41 10.16
C THR A 140 5.03 -0.93 10.01
N LEU A 141 4.62 -0.27 11.09
CA LEU A 141 4.58 1.18 11.19
C LEU A 141 6.00 1.70 11.49
N SER A 142 6.43 2.74 10.77
CA SER A 142 7.77 3.27 10.84
C SER A 142 7.78 4.80 10.79
N LEU A 143 8.55 5.42 11.69
CA LEU A 143 9.07 6.77 11.50
C LEU A 143 10.31 6.66 10.61
N GLN A 144 10.21 7.19 9.40
CA GLN A 144 11.03 6.74 8.28
C GLN A 144 11.76 7.88 7.56
N HIS A 145 13.04 7.65 7.25
CA HIS A 145 13.79 8.48 6.32
C HIS A 145 13.64 7.99 4.88
N GLY A 146 13.52 8.93 3.94
CA GLY A 146 13.47 8.62 2.52
C GLY A 146 14.78 8.08 1.99
N ALA A 147 14.77 6.84 1.50
CA ALA A 147 15.98 6.14 1.06
C ALA A 147 16.38 6.45 -0.40
N GLY A 148 15.41 6.76 -1.26
CA GLY A 148 15.66 6.82 -2.70
C GLY A 148 16.71 7.84 -3.13
N ALA A 149 16.72 9.04 -2.53
CA ALA A 149 17.70 10.07 -2.83
C ALA A 149 19.10 9.69 -2.34
N ALA A 150 19.22 9.21 -1.10
CA ALA A 150 20.49 8.78 -0.52
C ALA A 150 21.15 7.66 -1.33
N LEU A 151 20.38 6.62 -1.70
CA LEU A 151 20.88 5.53 -2.54
C LEU A 151 21.31 5.99 -3.93
N THR A 152 20.58 6.95 -4.52
CA THR A 152 20.93 7.49 -5.85
C THR A 152 22.21 8.33 -5.80
N GLN A 153 22.38 9.14 -4.76
CA GLN A 153 23.45 10.14 -4.67
C GLN A 153 24.75 9.57 -4.09
N LEU A 154 24.65 8.67 -3.12
CA LEU A 154 25.79 8.14 -2.37
C LEU A 154 26.13 6.70 -2.76
N GLY A 155 25.28 6.04 -3.54
CA GLY A 155 25.37 4.60 -3.80
C GLY A 155 24.90 3.75 -2.62
N PRO A 156 24.85 2.42 -2.76
CA PRO A 156 24.22 1.54 -1.78
C PRO A 156 24.87 1.55 -0.39
N GLU A 157 26.20 1.40 -0.33
CA GLU A 157 26.92 1.29 0.94
C GLU A 157 26.89 2.60 1.75
N GLN A 158 27.35 3.70 1.15
CA GLN A 158 27.36 5.01 1.81
C GLN A 158 25.94 5.54 2.03
N GLY A 159 25.00 5.23 1.14
CA GLY A 159 23.58 5.51 1.32
C GLY A 159 23.02 4.85 2.58
N HIS A 160 23.31 3.55 2.81
CA HIS A 160 22.89 2.86 4.02
C HIS A 160 23.52 3.44 5.29
N LEU A 161 24.83 3.77 5.26
CA LEU A 161 25.50 4.39 6.41
C LEU A 161 24.87 5.75 6.75
N HIS A 162 24.63 6.57 5.73
CA HIS A 162 23.95 7.86 5.89
C HIS A 162 22.54 7.69 6.49
N LEU A 163 21.74 6.76 5.96
CA LEU A 163 20.39 6.50 6.45
C LEU A 163 20.37 6.03 7.91
N ARG A 164 21.29 5.12 8.29
CA ARG A 164 21.44 4.66 9.68
C ARG A 164 21.83 5.80 10.62
N HIS A 165 22.72 6.68 10.17
CA HIS A 165 23.12 7.86 10.92
C HIS A 165 21.93 8.80 11.15
N MET A 166 21.17 9.11 10.09
CA MET A 166 19.97 9.94 10.17
C MET A 166 18.91 9.33 11.09
N ALA A 167 18.62 8.04 10.96
CA ALA A 167 17.72 7.31 11.83
C ALA A 167 18.18 7.36 13.30
N GLY A 168 19.48 7.21 13.55
CA GLY A 168 20.07 7.32 14.89
C GLY A 168 19.92 8.71 15.51
N ALA A 169 20.11 9.77 14.72
CA ALA A 169 19.88 11.14 15.17
C ALA A 169 18.41 11.40 15.51
N THR A 170 17.49 10.96 14.65
CA THR A 170 16.04 11.07 14.87
C THR A 170 15.60 10.34 16.14
N ARG A 171 16.09 9.12 16.39
CA ARG A 171 15.82 8.38 17.65
C ARG A 171 16.19 9.18 18.89
N LYS A 172 17.37 9.79 18.90
CA LYS A 172 17.84 10.60 20.03
C LYS A 172 16.93 11.80 20.30
N MET A 173 16.36 12.40 19.25
CA MET A 173 15.42 13.50 19.38
C MET A 173 14.04 13.02 19.87
N ALA A 174 13.52 11.93 19.31
CA ALA A 174 12.20 11.39 19.63
C ALA A 174 12.10 10.84 21.06
N ASN A 175 13.16 10.24 21.59
CA ASN A 175 13.19 9.67 22.94
C ASN A 175 12.94 10.71 24.04
N LYS A 176 13.09 12.01 23.76
CA LYS A 176 12.80 13.08 24.72
C LYS A 176 11.31 13.14 25.11
N SER A 177 10.43 12.61 24.27
CA SER A 177 8.97 12.68 24.45
C SER A 177 8.39 11.48 25.20
N GLY A 178 9.17 10.43 25.45
CA GLY A 178 8.71 9.17 26.07
C GLY A 178 7.75 8.37 25.17
N HIS A 179 8.20 7.23 24.66
CA HIS A 179 7.37 6.33 23.85
C HIS A 179 7.83 4.88 24.01
N ASP A 180 7.01 3.95 23.53
CA ASP A 180 7.25 2.50 23.58
C ASP A 180 7.50 1.88 22.20
N PHE A 181 7.71 2.70 21.16
CA PHE A 181 8.16 2.23 19.84
C PHE A 181 9.57 1.63 19.91
N SER A 182 9.79 0.55 19.16
CA SER A 182 11.08 -0.12 19.06
C SER A 182 12.07 0.71 18.24
N ASN A 183 13.34 0.69 18.65
CA ASN A 183 14.49 1.18 17.92
C ASN A 183 15.29 0.07 17.21
N ASP A 184 14.80 -1.17 17.28
CA ASP A 184 15.43 -2.32 16.65
C ASP A 184 15.32 -2.25 15.12
N PRO A 185 16.23 -2.90 14.39
CA PRO A 185 16.11 -3.04 12.95
C PRO A 185 14.79 -3.70 12.55
N ILE A 186 14.17 -3.18 11.49
CA ILE A 186 13.01 -3.82 10.85
C ILE A 186 13.46 -4.73 9.70
N THR A 187 12.59 -5.68 9.33
CA THR A 187 12.80 -6.58 8.19
C THR A 187 11.62 -6.51 7.23
N LEU A 188 11.88 -6.19 5.96
CA LEU A 188 10.86 -5.99 4.93
C LEU A 188 10.79 -7.12 3.89
N GLY A 189 11.49 -8.23 4.12
CA GLY A 189 11.35 -9.46 3.33
C GLY A 189 11.85 -9.34 1.88
N SER A 190 12.77 -8.40 1.60
CA SER A 190 13.30 -8.20 0.25
C SER A 190 14.78 -7.79 0.25
N LYS A 191 15.57 -8.46 -0.58
CA LYS A 191 17.01 -8.14 -0.78
C LYS A 191 17.27 -7.02 -1.78
N SER A 192 16.22 -6.38 -2.30
CA SER A 192 16.38 -5.26 -3.24
C SER A 192 16.94 -4.04 -2.52
N ALA A 193 17.71 -3.21 -3.23
CA ALA A 193 18.39 -2.05 -2.65
C ALA A 193 17.44 -1.08 -1.94
N LEU A 194 16.25 -0.85 -2.49
CA LEU A 194 15.30 0.11 -1.92
C LEU A 194 14.69 -0.35 -0.58
N PRO A 195 14.17 -1.59 -0.43
CA PRO A 195 13.83 -2.17 0.87
C PRO A 195 14.98 -2.15 1.89
N ALA A 196 16.20 -2.52 1.51
CA ALA A 196 17.36 -2.44 2.41
C ALA A 196 17.63 -0.99 2.86
N GLY A 197 17.43 -0.02 1.97
CA GLY A 197 17.45 1.40 2.31
C GLY A 197 16.35 1.80 3.28
N TYR A 198 15.13 1.26 3.12
CA TYR A 198 14.04 1.49 4.07
C TYR A 198 14.35 0.92 5.46
N GLU A 199 14.93 -0.28 5.53
CA GLU A 199 15.36 -0.89 6.80
C GLU A 199 16.44 -0.02 7.48
N ALA A 200 17.40 0.50 6.70
CA ALA A 200 18.45 1.39 7.19
C ALA A 200 17.92 2.76 7.66
N GLY A 201 16.87 3.29 7.02
CA GLY A 201 16.29 4.60 7.30
C GLY A 201 15.30 4.63 8.46
N CYS A 202 14.90 3.46 8.98
CA CYS A 202 13.89 3.36 10.02
C CYS A 202 14.42 3.89 11.36
N ALA A 203 13.79 4.96 11.86
CA ALA A 203 14.12 5.55 13.15
C ALA A 203 13.44 4.78 14.29
N LEU A 204 12.11 4.68 14.23
CA LEU A 204 11.26 4.02 15.23
C LEU A 204 10.27 3.10 14.53
N SER A 205 9.84 2.03 15.19
CA SER A 205 8.87 1.12 14.61
C SER A 205 7.91 0.46 15.61
N ARG A 206 6.79 -0.01 15.06
CA ARG A 206 5.90 -1.02 15.63
C ARG A 206 5.61 -2.04 14.55
N THR A 207 5.64 -3.33 14.91
CA THR A 207 5.29 -4.42 13.97
C THR A 207 4.16 -5.25 14.55
N TRP A 208 3.20 -5.61 13.69
CA TRP A 208 2.12 -6.53 13.99
C TRP A 208 2.14 -7.70 13.02
N ASP A 209 1.70 -8.85 13.49
CA ASP A 209 1.33 -9.98 12.65
C ASP A 209 -0.02 -9.70 11.98
N ALA A 210 -0.13 -9.97 10.67
CA ALA A 210 -1.34 -9.68 9.91
C ALA A 210 -2.57 -10.46 10.37
N ALA A 211 -2.40 -11.64 11.00
CA ALA A 211 -3.52 -12.41 11.52
C ALA A 211 -4.08 -11.84 12.82
N THR A 212 -3.31 -11.02 13.54
CA THR A 212 -3.65 -10.56 14.90
C THR A 212 -3.78 -9.05 15.05
N ILE A 213 -3.48 -8.27 14.00
CA ILE A 213 -3.56 -6.81 14.05
C ILE A 213 -4.96 -6.32 14.45
N SER A 214 -5.02 -5.60 15.57
CA SER A 214 -6.26 -5.00 16.08
C SER A 214 -6.47 -3.60 15.48
N PRO A 215 -7.71 -3.23 15.09
CA PRO A 215 -8.03 -1.86 14.69
C PRO A 215 -7.67 -0.80 15.75
N SER A 216 -7.90 -1.09 17.03
CA SER A 216 -7.63 -0.15 18.12
C SER A 216 -6.13 0.03 18.35
N ALA A 217 -5.35 -1.06 18.31
CA ALA A 217 -3.91 -1.01 18.44
C ALA A 217 -3.27 -0.22 17.29
N LEU A 218 -3.67 -0.52 16.05
CA LEU A 218 -3.22 0.21 14.87
C LEU A 218 -3.51 1.71 14.99
N GLN A 219 -4.72 2.10 15.40
CA GLN A 219 -5.10 3.49 15.53
C GLN A 219 -4.30 4.22 16.63
N ALA A 220 -4.13 3.58 17.79
CA ALA A 220 -3.38 4.15 18.90
C ALA A 220 -1.90 4.37 18.53
N ASP A 221 -1.25 3.34 17.97
CA ASP A 221 0.14 3.41 17.53
C ASP A 221 0.34 4.42 16.38
N LEU A 222 -0.57 4.45 15.39
CA LEU A 222 -0.48 5.43 14.31
C LEU A 222 -0.61 6.87 14.84
N THR A 223 -1.53 7.10 15.78
CA THR A 223 -1.72 8.41 16.39
C THR A 223 -0.46 8.85 17.14
N ALA A 224 0.08 7.98 18.01
CA ALA A 224 1.29 8.27 18.76
C ALA A 224 2.51 8.52 17.86
N MET A 225 2.67 7.75 16.78
CA MET A 225 3.76 7.96 15.82
C MET A 225 3.62 9.28 15.06
N LEU A 226 2.39 9.67 14.69
CA LEU A 226 2.12 10.96 14.05
C LEU A 226 2.35 12.13 15.02
N ASP A 227 2.07 11.97 16.31
CA ASP A 227 2.38 12.99 17.33
C ASP A 227 3.90 13.21 17.46
N ILE A 228 4.68 12.13 17.51
CA ILE A 228 6.15 12.21 17.49
C ILE A 228 6.63 12.90 16.20
N TYR A 229 6.07 12.51 15.06
CA TYR A 229 6.41 13.12 13.78
C TYR A 229 6.12 14.62 13.75
N HIS A 230 4.96 15.04 14.25
CA HIS A 230 4.60 16.45 14.36
C HIS A 230 5.55 17.22 15.28
N GLN A 231 5.87 16.68 16.46
CA GLN A 231 6.81 17.31 17.40
C GLN A 231 8.21 17.51 16.79
N LEU A 232 8.67 16.55 15.98
CA LEU A 232 9.98 16.61 15.33
C LEU A 232 10.05 17.59 14.16
N THR A 233 8.92 17.89 13.53
CA THR A 233 8.86 18.67 12.28
C THR A 233 8.28 20.06 12.47
N GLY A 234 7.56 20.29 13.56
CA GLY A 234 6.93 21.56 13.88
C GLY A 234 5.69 21.85 13.03
N PRO A 235 4.98 22.94 13.32
CA PRO A 235 3.95 23.47 12.42
C PRO A 235 4.60 24.08 11.16
N LEU A 236 3.76 24.35 10.16
CA LEU A 236 4.15 25.27 9.08
C LEU A 236 4.64 26.59 9.71
N PRO A 237 5.79 27.15 9.30
CA PRO A 237 6.24 28.46 9.76
C PRO A 237 5.25 29.56 9.36
#